data_AF-A0A1I3GT52-F1
#
_entry.id   AF-A0A1I3GT52-F1
#
_cell.length_a   1.000
_cell.length_b   1.000
_cell.length_c   1.000
_cell.angle_alpha   90.00
_cell.angle_beta   90.00
_cell.angle_gamma   90.00
#
_symmetry.space_group_name_H-M   'P 1'
#
loop_
_entity.id
_entity.type
_entity.pdbx_description
1 polymer ?
#
loop_
_entity_poly.entity_id
_entity_poly.type
_entity_poly.pdbx_seq_one_letter_code
_entity_poly.pdbx_strand_id
1 'polypeptide(L)' 'MIRLASDNDAAAIWTILEPVIRAGETYALPRDMTREQALAYWTGADRETYVFEDDGRIVGTFYLRPNQLGGGSHVANC' A
#
# COMPACT_ATOMS: atom_id res chain seq x y z
N MET A 1 16.24 -1.09 -2.91
CA MET A 1 15.77 -1.09 -4.31
C MET A 1 14.26 -0.96 -4.32
N ILE A 2 13.71 -0.07 -5.17
CA ILE A 2 12.26 -0.01 -5.41
C ILE A 2 11.89 -1.04 -6.47
N ARG A 3 10.86 -1.86 -6.21
CA ARG A 3 10.30 -2.81 -7.17
C ARG A 3 8.80 -2.98 -6.97
N LEU A 4 8.11 -3.56 -7.96
CA LEU A 4 6.72 -3.98 -7.80
C LEU A 4 6.60 -4.98 -6.65
N ALA A 5 5.53 -4.85 -5.89
CA ALA A 5 5.13 -5.82 -4.89
C ALA A 5 4.67 -7.12 -5.57
N SER A 6 4.95 -8.23 -4.92
CA SER A 6 4.46 -9.56 -5.27
C SER A 6 3.65 -10.14 -4.10
N ASP A 7 2.94 -11.23 -4.35
CA ASP A 7 2.17 -11.92 -3.30
C ASP A 7 3.05 -12.38 -2.12
N ASN A 8 4.33 -12.63 -2.37
CA ASN A 8 5.31 -13.00 -1.33
C ASN A 8 5.61 -11.86 -0.35
N ASP A 9 5.35 -10.61 -0.73
CA ASP A 9 5.61 -9.43 0.11
C ASP A 9 4.46 -9.15 1.09
N ALA A 10 3.32 -9.84 0.96
CA ALA A 10 2.09 -9.57 1.72
C ALA A 10 2.29 -9.59 3.26
N ALA A 11 3.14 -10.47 3.78
CA ALA A 11 3.44 -10.51 5.20
C ALA A 11 4.26 -9.28 5.65
N ALA A 12 5.23 -8.86 4.85
CA ALA A 12 6.07 -7.71 5.17
C ALA A 12 5.33 -6.38 5.00
N ILE A 13 4.52 -6.25 3.94
CA ILE A 13 3.59 -5.13 3.74
C ILE A 13 2.66 -4.99 4.95
N TRP A 14 2.05 -6.09 5.41
CA TRP A 14 1.19 -6.06 6.59
C TRP A 14 1.93 -5.56 7.84
N THR A 15 3.16 -6.03 8.06
CA THR A 15 3.99 -5.61 9.21
C THR A 15 4.26 -4.10 9.21
N ILE A 16 4.32 -3.47 8.04
CA ILE A 16 4.46 -2.01 7.89
C ILE A 16 3.11 -1.31 8.12
N LEU A 17 2.03 -1.81 7.49
CA LEU A 17 0.73 -1.14 7.51
C LEU A 17 0.00 -1.25 8.84
N GLU A 18 0.09 -2.39 9.52
CA GLU A 18 -0.64 -2.64 10.77
C GLU A 18 -0.45 -1.52 11.80
N PRO A 19 0.77 -1.20 12.25
CA PRO A 19 0.95 -0.15 13.26
C PRO A 19 0.44 1.22 12.79
N VAL A 20 0.60 1.55 11.50
CA VAL A 20 0.13 2.81 10.92
C VAL A 20 -1.40 2.91 10.93
N ILE A 21 -2.08 1.84 10.52
CA ILE A 21 -3.55 1.76 10.52
C ILE A 21 -4.09 1.76 11.95
N ARG A 22 -3.47 1.00 12.87
CA ARG A 22 -3.90 0.97 14.29
C ARG A 22 -3.73 2.33 14.96
N ALA A 23 -2.67 3.07 14.65
CA ALA A 23 -2.46 4.43 15.15
C ALA A 23 -3.55 5.39 14.67
N GLY A 24 -3.89 5.35 13.38
CA GLY A 24 -4.95 6.18 12.80
C GLY A 24 -4.58 7.65 12.68
N GLU A 25 -3.28 7.95 12.54
CA GLU A 25 -2.75 9.32 12.55
C GLU A 25 -2.53 9.89 11.14
N THR A 26 -2.40 9.03 10.13
CA THR A 26 -2.00 9.42 8.77
C THR A 26 -3.01 9.05 7.69
N TYR A 27 -3.69 7.90 7.84
CA TYR A 27 -4.69 7.42 6.88
C TYR A 27 -6.10 7.49 7.45
N ALA A 28 -7.04 7.95 6.62
CA ALA A 28 -8.47 7.90 6.90
C ALA A 28 -9.06 6.49 6.64
N LEU A 29 -8.51 5.48 7.31
CA LEU A 29 -8.92 4.08 7.22
C LEU A 29 -9.50 3.59 8.56
N PRO A 30 -10.41 2.60 8.55
CA PRO A 30 -10.88 1.99 9.80
C PRO A 30 -9.72 1.38 10.58
N ARG A 31 -9.56 1.79 11.84
CA ARG A 31 -8.46 1.36 12.70
C ARG A 31 -8.52 -0.13 13.05
N ASP A 32 -9.67 -0.76 12.86
CA ASP A 32 -9.97 -2.16 13.15
C ASP A 32 -9.94 -3.06 11.89
N MET A 33 -9.48 -2.56 10.74
CA MET A 33 -9.32 -3.38 9.53
C MET A 33 -8.58 -4.69 9.83
N THR A 34 -9.08 -5.78 9.27
CA THR A 34 -8.35 -7.05 9.29
C THR A 34 -7.16 -6.97 8.34
N ARG A 35 -6.20 -7.90 8.51
CA ARG A 35 -5.05 -8.03 7.61
C ARG A 35 -5.50 -8.17 6.16
N GLU A 36 -6.52 -8.98 5.92
CA GLU A 36 -7.06 -9.27 4.58
C GLU A 36 -7.67 -8.01 3.97
N GLN A 37 -8.42 -7.24 4.74
CA GLN A 37 -9.00 -5.98 4.28
C GLN A 37 -7.92 -4.95 3.95
N ALA A 38 -6.90 -4.82 4.80
CA ALA A 38 -5.80 -3.88 4.59
C ALA A 38 -4.99 -4.24 3.34
N LEU A 39 -4.65 -5.51 3.16
CA LEU A 39 -3.94 -5.99 1.98
C LEU A 39 -4.80 -5.82 0.71
N ALA A 40 -6.08 -6.19 0.74
CA ALA A 40 -6.98 -6.00 -0.40
C ALA A 40 -7.14 -4.52 -0.80
N TYR A 41 -7.17 -3.61 0.18
CA TYR A 41 -7.16 -2.17 -0.09
C TYR A 41 -5.84 -1.73 -0.72
N TRP A 42 -4.71 -2.18 -0.16
CA TRP A 42 -3.39 -1.69 -0.54
C TRP A 42 -2.93 -2.22 -1.90
N THR A 43 -3.27 -3.47 -2.25
CA THR A 43 -2.86 -4.15 -3.49
C THR A 43 -4.02 -4.34 -4.47
N GLY A 44 -5.03 -3.46 -4.41
CA GLY A 44 -6.21 -3.54 -5.27
C GLY A 44 -5.88 -3.44 -6.77
N ALA A 45 -6.75 -3.98 -7.63
CA ALA A 45 -6.53 -4.01 -9.08
C ALA A 45 -6.50 -2.61 -9.76
N ASP A 46 -6.90 -1.55 -9.05
CA ASP A 46 -6.92 -0.17 -9.53
C ASP A 46 -5.62 0.60 -9.26
N ARG A 47 -4.60 -0.05 -8.68
CA ARG A 47 -3.32 0.58 -8.31
C ARG A 47 -2.14 -0.37 -8.52
N GLU A 48 -0.98 0.21 -8.77
CA GLU A 48 0.29 -0.51 -8.75
C GLU A 48 0.95 -0.33 -7.39
N THR A 49 1.23 -1.43 -6.70
CA THR A 49 1.91 -1.39 -5.40
C THR A 49 3.38 -1.66 -5.57
N TYR A 50 4.19 -0.85 -4.89
CA TYR A 50 5.64 -0.95 -4.86
C TYR A 50 6.11 -1.20 -3.43
N VAL A 51 7.28 -1.83 -3.34
CA VAL A 51 8.02 -2.02 -2.10
C VAL A 51 9.44 -1.47 -2.25
N PHE A 52 9.98 -0.97 -1.16
CA PHE A 52 11.40 -0.69 -1.04
C PHE A 52 12.06 -1.81 -0.23
N GLU A 53 12.94 -2.55 -0.92
CA GLU A 53 13.72 -3.63 -0.34
C GLU A 53 15.12 -3.15 0.04
N ASP A 54 15.53 -3.40 1.27
CA ASP A 54 16.88 -3.13 1.78
C ASP A 54 17.44 -4.41 2.41
N ASP A 55 18.56 -4.91 1.88
CA ASP A 55 19.22 -6.15 2.31
C ASP A 55 18.25 -7.35 2.48
N GLY A 56 17.40 -7.58 1.46
CA GLY A 56 16.41 -8.65 1.45
C GLY A 56 15.20 -8.44 2.38
N ARG A 57 15.10 -7.28 3.04
CA ARG A 57 13.95 -6.91 3.89
C ARG A 57 13.11 -5.82 3.22
N ILE A 58 11.80 -5.97 3.27
CA ILE A 58 10.90 -4.89 2.88
C ILE A 58 10.77 -3.90 4.02
N VAL A 59 11.18 -2.66 3.79
CA VAL A 59 11.16 -1.59 4.81
C VAL A 59 10.25 -0.43 4.42
N GLY A 60 9.65 -0.48 3.23
CA GLY A 60 8.68 0.52 2.79
C GLY A 60 7.73 -0.03 1.74
N THR A 61 6.54 0.56 1.65
CA THR A 61 5.55 0.28 0.61
C THR A 61 4.77 1.53 0.27
N PHE A 62 4.38 1.66 -0.99
CA PHE A 62 3.48 2.71 -1.49
C PHE A 62 2.70 2.15 -2.68
N TYR A 63 1.61 2.81 -3.07
CA TYR A 63 0.91 2.49 -4.31
C TYR A 63 0.72 3.74 -5.16
N LEU A 64 0.63 3.54 -6.47
CA LEU A 64 0.30 4.55 -7.44
C LEU A 64 -0.98 4.17 -8.19
N ARG A 65 -1.88 5.13 -8.33
CA ARG A 65 -3.10 5.06 -9.12
C ARG A 65 -3.47 6.43 -9.65
N PRO A 66 -4.32 6.51 -10.69
CA PRO A 66 -5.01 7.74 -11.00
C PRO A 66 -5.74 8.28 -9.75
N ASN A 67 -5.43 9.51 -9.37
CA ASN A 67 -6.07 10.17 -8.23
C ASN A 67 -7.55 10.46 -8.53
N GLN A 68 -7.85 10.70 -9.81
CA GLN A 68 -9.20 10.90 -10.33
C GLN A 68 -9.37 10.11 -11.64
N LEU A 69 -10.61 9.78 -11.99
CA LEU A 69 -10.94 9.12 -13.27
C LEU A 69 -11.15 10.15 -14.40
N GLY A 70 -11.34 9.66 -15.63
CA GLY A 70 -11.68 10.50 -16.78
C GLY A 70 -10.60 11.54 -17.09
N GLY A 71 -10.98 12.81 -17.25
CA GLY A 71 -10.06 13.90 -17.58
C GLY A 71 -8.93 14.12 -16.57
N GLY A 72 -9.05 13.63 -15.34
CA GLY A 72 -8.02 13.70 -14.31
C GLY A 72 -7.10 12.48 -14.21
N SER A 73 -7.26 11.48 -15.10
CA SER A 73 -6.55 10.19 -14.99
C SER A 73 -5.03 10.27 -15.16
N HIS A 74 -4.54 11.38 -15.69
CA HIS A 74 -3.12 11.68 -15.86
C HIS A 74 -2.45 12.16 -14.57
N VAL A 75 -3.20 12.43 -13.50
CA VAL A 75 -2.69 12.88 -12.20
C VAL A 75 -2.65 11.69 -11.24
N ALA A 76 -1.45 11.30 -10.81
CA ALA A 76 -1.26 10.25 -9.82
C ALA A 76 -1.69 10.70 -8.42
N ASN A 77 -2.06 9.76 -7.55
CA ASN A 77 -2.12 10.04 -6.11
C ASN A 77 -0.72 10.37 -5.58
N CYS A 78 -0.68 11.10 -4.46
CA CYS A 78 0.52 11.27 -3.66
C CYS A 78 0.73 10.08 -2.72
#